data_AF-A0A532TQD8-F1
#
_entry.id   AF-A0A532TQD8-F1
#
_cell.length_a   1.000
_cell.length_b   1.000
_cell.length_c   1.000
_cell.angle_alpha   90.00
_cell.angle_beta   90.00
_cell.angle_gamma   90.00
#
_symmetry.space_group_name_H-M   'P 1'
#
loop_
_entity.id
_entity.type
_entity.pdbx_description
1 polymer ?
#
loop_
_entity_poly.entity_id
_entity_poly.type
_entity_poly.pdbx_seq_one_letter_code
_entity_poly.pdbx_strand_id
1 'polypeptide(L)' 'MEIMDMSFALQALSVEYLAEHGKELEPKVHDVPAEIDRRVAELKLKSLGVGLEKLTREQLGYLRSWKFGT' A
#
# COMPACT_ATOMS: atom_id res chain seq x y z
N MET A 1 6.54 15.70 12.69
CA MET A 1 6.38 14.37 13.29
C MET A 1 5.51 13.48 12.41
N GLU A 2 4.30 13.94 12.04
CA GLU A 2 3.31 13.28 11.15
C GLU A 2 3.76 12.83 9.75
N ILE A 3 4.85 13.37 9.20
CA ILE A 3 5.38 12.96 7.87
C ILE A 3 6.53 11.96 8.02
N MET A 4 7.27 12.08 9.12
CA MET A 4 8.51 11.34 9.36
C MET A 4 8.22 9.90 9.81
N ASP A 5 7.12 9.68 10.53
CA ASP A 5 6.65 8.35 10.91
C ASP A 5 6.34 7.48 9.67
N MET A 6 5.68 8.06 8.66
CA MET A 6 5.41 7.39 7.39
C MET A 6 6.70 7.10 6.62
N SER A 7 7.65 8.06 6.57
CA SER A 7 8.95 7.83 5.94
C SER A 7 9.71 6.68 6.59
N PHE A 8 9.79 6.63 7.92
CA PHE A 8 10.47 5.54 8.62
C PHE A 8 9.74 4.20 8.47
N ALA A 9 8.40 4.19 8.43
CA ALA A 9 7.65 2.97 8.17
C ALA A 9 7.92 2.42 6.76
N LEU A 10 7.96 3.29 5.75
CA LEU A 10 8.32 2.90 4.37
C LEU A 10 9.73 2.31 4.32
N GLN A 11 10.70 2.96 4.96
CA GLN A 11 12.08 2.48 5.01
C GLN A 11 12.20 1.14 5.73
N ALA A 12 11.53 0.96 6.86
CA ALA A 12 11.55 -0.28 7.61
C ALA A 12 10.97 -1.46 6.81
N LEU A 13 9.81 -1.28 6.19
CA LEU A 13 9.18 -2.31 5.36
C LEU A 13 9.96 -2.56 4.06
N SER A 14 10.60 -1.53 3.49
CA SER A 14 11.49 -1.72 2.33
C SER A 14 12.71 -2.56 2.69
N VAL A 15 13.28 -2.38 3.89
CA VAL A 15 14.38 -3.21 4.38
C VAL A 15 13.93 -4.65 4.64
N GLU A 16 12.73 -4.86 5.19
CA GLU A 16 12.12 -6.18 5.32
C GLU A 16 11.98 -6.86 3.96
N TYR A 17 11.42 -6.15 2.96
CA TYR A 17 11.28 -6.67 1.60
C TYR A 17 12.62 -7.04 0.95
N LEU A 18 13.66 -6.22 1.15
CA LEU A 18 15.01 -6.53 0.68
C LEU A 18 15.61 -7.75 1.40
N ALA A 19 15.32 -7.94 2.69
CA ALA A 19 15.79 -9.10 3.43
C ALA A 19 15.14 -10.40 2.93
N GLU A 20 13.85 -10.36 2.58
CA GLU A 20 13.08 -11.52 2.13
C GLU A 20 13.28 -11.82 0.63
N HIS A 21 13.25 -10.79 -0.22
CA HIS A 21 13.22 -10.92 -1.68
C HIS A 21 14.46 -10.38 -2.39
N GLY A 22 15.40 -9.76 -1.68
CA GLY A 22 16.52 -9.03 -2.30
C GLY A 22 17.44 -9.87 -3.18
N LYS A 23 17.47 -11.20 -3.02
CA LYS A 23 18.22 -12.11 -3.90
C LYS A 23 17.59 -12.28 -5.28
N GLU A 24 16.30 -12.00 -5.41
CA GLU A 24 15.54 -12.07 -6.66
C GLU A 24 15.57 -10.74 -7.43
N LEU A 25 16.04 -9.67 -6.79
CA LEU A 25 16.11 -8.34 -7.37
C LEU A 25 17.43 -8.11 -8.11
N GLU A 26 17.34 -7.47 -9.27
CA GLU A 26 18.52 -6.99 -9.99
C GLU A 26 19.21 -5.84 -9.22
N PRO A 27 20.54 -5.68 -9.35
CA PRO A 27 21.27 -4.58 -8.73
C PRO A 27 20.99 -3.25 -9.46
N LYS A 28 19.85 -2.64 -9.15
CA LYS A 28 19.39 -1.35 -9.66
C LYS A 28 18.55 -0.63 -8.60
N VAL A 29 18.17 0.61 -8.90
CA VAL A 29 17.18 1.33 -8.10
C VAL A 29 15.81 0.78 -8.46
N HIS A 30 15.05 0.39 -7.42
CA HIS A 30 13.67 -0.06 -7.55
C HIS A 30 12.77 0.92 -6.81
N ASP A 31 11.58 1.12 -7.35
CA ASP A 31 10.52 1.81 -6.62
C ASP A 31 10.03 0.93 -5.46
N VAL A 32 9.48 1.57 -4.42
CA VAL A 32 8.85 0.84 -3.32
C VAL A 32 7.63 0.08 -3.86
N PRO A 33 7.50 -1.23 -3.59
CA PRO A 33 6.33 -1.99 -3.99
C PRO A 33 5.03 -1.38 -3.46
N ALA A 34 3.99 -1.34 -4.30
CA ALA A 34 2.73 -0.66 -3.99
C ALA A 34 2.01 -1.24 -2.75
N GLU A 35 2.22 -2.52 -2.45
CA GLU A 35 1.72 -3.16 -1.24
C GLU A 35 2.33 -2.58 0.04
N ILE A 36 3.58 -2.13 0.01
CA ILE A 36 4.26 -1.51 1.15
C ILE A 36 3.65 -0.13 1.41
N ASP A 37 3.52 0.69 0.37
CA ASP A 37 2.86 2.01 0.47
C ASP A 37 1.45 1.88 1.04
N ARG A 38 0.67 0.94 0.51
CA ARG A 38 -0.68 0.67 1.00
C ARG A 38 -0.68 0.26 2.47
N ARG A 39 0.23 -0.62 2.88
CA ARG A 39 0.34 -1.07 4.27
C ARG A 39 0.69 0.07 5.22
N VAL A 40 1.60 0.97 4.84
CA VAL A 40 1.92 2.17 5.65
C VAL A 40 0.71 3.08 5.78
N ALA A 41 -0.02 3.33 4.69
CA ALA A 41 -1.23 4.14 4.72
C ALA A 41 -2.31 3.53 5.63
N GLU A 42 -2.54 2.21 5.54
CA GLU A 42 -3.49 1.48 6.39
C GLU A 42 -3.10 1.57 7.88
N LEU A 43 -1.80 1.42 8.20
CA LEU A 43 -1.30 1.55 9.58
C LEU A 43 -1.46 2.98 10.11
N LYS A 44 -1.20 4.00 9.29
CA LYS A 44 -1.37 5.41 9.67
C LYS A 44 -2.84 5.72 9.98
N LEU A 45 -3.76 5.35 9.08
CA LEU A 45 -5.20 5.55 9.28
C LEU A 45 -5.70 4.83 10.54
N LYS A 46 -5.24 3.60 10.78
CA LYS A 46 -5.56 2.85 12.00
C LYS A 46 -5.06 3.55 13.26
N SER A 47 -3.84 4.11 13.26
CA SER A 47 -3.31 4.86 14.40
C SER A 47 -4.09 6.14 14.70
N LEU A 48 -4.72 6.73 13.69
CA LEU A 48 -5.60 7.90 13.81
C LEU A 48 -7.04 7.53 14.19
N GLY A 49 -7.34 6.24 14.37
CA GLY A 49 -8.69 5.76 14.66
C GLY A 49 -9.64 5.84 13.46
N VAL A 50 -9.11 6.00 12.24
CA VAL A 50 -9.90 6.05 11.01
C VAL A 50 -10.14 4.63 10.50
N GLY A 51 -11.42 4.25 10.42
CA GLY A 51 -11.85 2.99 9.84
C GLY A 51 -11.96 3.07 8.32
N LEU A 52 -11.42 2.06 7.62
CA LEU A 52 -11.65 1.89 6.19
C LEU A 52 -12.91 1.07 5.95
N GLU A 53 -13.87 1.62 5.23
CA GLU A 53 -15.06 0.90 4.82
C GLU A 53 -14.73 -0.08 3.69
N LYS A 54 -15.42 -1.23 3.68
CA LYS A 54 -15.33 -2.20 2.59
C LYS A 54 -16.48 -1.95 1.63
N LEU A 55 -16.17 -1.99 0.33
CA LEU A 55 -17.20 -1.90 -0.70
C LEU A 55 -18.24 -3.01 -0.51
N THR A 56 -19.51 -2.64 -0.59
CA THR A 56 -20.62 -3.59 -0.60
C THR A 56 -20.57 -4.44 -1.87
N ARG A 57 -21.26 -5.59 -1.86
CA ARG A 57 -21.37 -6.44 -3.07
C ARG A 57 -21.98 -5.68 -4.24
N GLU A 58 -22.93 -4.79 -3.97
CA GLU A 58 -23.57 -3.94 -4.98
C GLU A 58 -22.60 -2.91 -5.55
N GLN A 59 -21.83 -2.21 -4.70
CA GLN A 59 -20.80 -1.27 -5.14
C GLN A 59 -19.70 -1.96 -5.98
N LEU A 60 -19.27 -3.16 -5.58
CA LEU A 60 -18.34 -3.97 -6.37
C LEU A 60 -18.96 -4.40 -7.70
N GLY A 61 -20.24 -4.78 -7.69
CA GLY A 61 -21.00 -5.11 -8.89
C GLY A 61 -21.09 -3.93 -9.85
N TYR A 62 -21.36 -2.73 -9.34
CA TYR A 62 -21.41 -1.48 -10.10
C TYR A 62 -20.04 -1.12 -10.72
N LEU A 63 -18.95 -1.23 -9.95
CA LEU A 63 -17.60 -0.97 -10.48
C LEU A 63 -17.21 -1.96 -11.59
N ARG A 64 -17.61 -3.22 -11.47
CA ARG A 64 -17.31 -4.27 -12.47
C ARG A 64 -18.23 -4.22 -13.69
N SER A 65 -19.45 -3.69 -13.54
CA SER A 65 -20.41 -3.57 -14.64
C SER A 65 -20.05 -2.43 -15.59
N TRP A 66 -19.17 -1.52 -15.19
CA TRP A 66 -18.65 -0.45 -16.03
C TRP A 66 -17.68 -1.00 -17.10
N LYS A 67 -18.26 -1.52 -18.20
CA LYS A 67 -17.56 -1.76 -19.47
C LYS A 67 -17.87 -0.59 -20.42
N PHE A 68 -16.92 0.35 -20.49
CA PHE A 68 -16.82 1.48 -21.44
C PHE A 68 -17.82 2.64 -21.36
N GLY A 69 -17.27 3.84 -21.18
CA GLY A 69 -17.68 5.04 -21.93
C GLY A 69 -16.44 5.55 -22.67
N THR A 70 -16.53 5.62 -24.01
CA THR A 70 -15.62 6.18 -25.04
C THR A 70 -14.24 6.71 -24.62
#